data_AF-A0A5B7CX26-F1
#
_entry.id   AF-A0A5B7CX26-F1
#
_cell.length_a   1.000
_cell.length_b   1.000
_cell.length_c   1.000
_cell.angle_alpha   90.00
_cell.angle_beta   90.00
_cell.angle_gamma   90.00
#
_symmetry.space_group_name_H-M   'P 1'
#
loop_
_entity.id
_entity.type
_entity.pdbx_description
1 polymer ?
#
loop_
_entity_poly.entity_id
_entity_poly.type
_entity_poly.pdbx_seq_one_letter_code
_entity_poly.pdbx_strand_id
1 'polypeptide(L)'
;MLYCDGGDEEEYDVEEEGERLCTFFDENDCRFKFVYGYDEFKEPVVRVQEVLECPPELDLLGIILGVIGAIVAVGLALLFMWKVLTTIHDRREYARFEKERMMAKWDTVSTVSASCML
;
A
#
# COMPACT_ATOMS: atom_id res chain seq x y z
N MET A 1 -3.31 29.76 7.51
CA MET A 1 -2.61 31.07 7.37
C MET A 1 -3.15 31.76 6.14
N LEU A 2 -3.34 33.08 6.16
CA LEU A 2 -3.61 33.87 4.96
C LEU A 2 -2.29 34.23 4.28
N TYR A 3 -2.19 33.99 2.98
CA TYR A 3 -1.08 34.44 2.15
C TYR A 3 -1.67 35.25 0.99
N CYS A 4 -1.41 36.55 0.99
CA CYS A 4 -1.78 37.43 -0.11
C CYS A 4 -0.51 37.69 -0.91
N ASP A 5 -0.53 37.29 -2.17
CA ASP A 5 0.53 37.66 -3.09
C ASP A 5 0.30 39.14 -3.42
N GLY A 6 1.15 40.00 -2.87
CA GLY A 6 1.26 41.38 -3.32
C GLY A 6 2.04 41.33 -4.62
N GLY A 7 1.35 41.49 -5.75
CA GLY A 7 1.96 41.50 -7.08
C GLY A 7 2.84 42.72 -7.29
N ASP A 8 3.96 42.79 -6.57
CA ASP A 8 4.98 43.82 -6.68
C ASP A 8 6.35 43.15 -6.57
N GLU A 9 6.83 42.53 -7.66
CA GLU A 9 8.26 42.35 -7.98
C GLU A 9 8.43 41.72 -9.38
N GLU A 10 8.13 42.48 -10.45
CA GLU A 10 8.96 42.66 -11.67
C GLU A 10 8.38 43.83 -12.51
N GLU A 11 9.26 44.55 -13.19
CA GLU A 11 9.15 45.91 -13.78
C GLU A 11 8.35 46.01 -15.11
N TYR A 12 7.66 47.17 -15.32
CA TYR A 12 7.06 47.74 -16.56
C TYR A 12 5.93 46.91 -17.24
N ASP A 13 4.72 47.38 -17.55
CA ASP A 13 4.21 48.68 -18.02
C ASP A 13 2.86 49.02 -17.35
N VAL A 14 2.51 50.31 -17.38
CA VAL A 14 1.28 50.90 -16.83
C VAL A 14 0.02 50.35 -17.53
N GLU A 15 -0.92 49.80 -16.76
CA GLU A 15 -2.37 49.96 -16.92
C GLU A 15 -3.06 49.60 -15.59
N GLU A 16 -4.05 50.41 -15.18
CA GLU A 16 -4.77 50.22 -13.91
C GLU A 16 -5.38 48.82 -13.81
N GLU A 17 -5.16 48.14 -12.68
CA GLU A 17 -6.20 47.49 -11.87
C GLU A 17 -5.55 46.81 -10.65
N GLY A 18 -5.76 47.40 -9.47
CA GLY A 18 -5.14 47.00 -8.20
C GLY A 18 -5.72 45.73 -7.57
N GLU A 19 -5.80 44.64 -8.32
CA GLU A 19 -6.34 43.37 -7.87
C GLU A 19 -5.27 42.51 -7.16
N ARG A 20 -5.46 42.25 -5.86
CA ARG A 20 -4.61 41.36 -5.04
C ARG A 20 -5.28 40.01 -4.83
N LEU A 21 -4.61 38.92 -5.20
CA LEU A 21 -5.07 37.57 -4.94
C LEU A 21 -4.59 37.10 -3.55
N CYS A 22 -5.54 36.71 -2.72
CA CYS A 22 -5.28 36.11 -1.42
C CYS A 22 -5.73 34.65 -1.41
N THR A 23 -4.88 33.80 -0.84
CA THR A 23 -5.17 32.39 -0.60
C THR A 23 -5.20 32.10 0.91
N PHE A 24 -6.19 31.34 1.36
CA PHE A 24 -6.30 30.83 2.72
C PHE A 24 -6.38 29.30 2.74
N PHE A 25 -5.76 28.68 3.74
CA PHE A 25 -5.77 27.22 3.96
C PHE A 25 -6.53 26.88 5.24
N ASP A 26 -7.43 25.91 5.16
CA ASP A 26 -8.20 25.33 6.28
C ASP A 26 -7.50 24.09 6.89
N GLU A 27 -8.08 23.51 7.94
CA GLU A 27 -7.60 22.30 8.62
C GLU A 27 -7.51 21.06 7.71
N ASN A 28 -8.25 21.07 6.59
CA ASN A 28 -8.25 19.99 5.59
C ASN A 28 -7.35 20.30 4.37
N ASP A 29 -6.43 21.26 4.48
CA ASP A 29 -5.57 21.73 3.36
C ASP A 29 -6.36 22.25 2.13
N CYS A 30 -7.63 22.58 2.30
CA CYS A 30 -8.43 23.23 1.28
C CYS A 30 -7.98 24.67 1.07
N ARG A 31 -7.73 25.06 -0.19
CA ARG A 31 -7.35 26.42 -0.55
C ARG A 31 -8.57 27.26 -0.96
N PHE A 32 -8.71 28.42 -0.36
CA PHE A 32 -9.71 29.42 -0.70
C PHE A 32 -9.04 30.59 -1.39
N LYS A 33 -9.49 30.94 -2.59
CA LYS A 33 -8.99 32.11 -3.32
C LYS A 33 -10.02 33.24 -3.28
N PHE A 34 -9.59 34.43 -2.89
CA PHE A 34 -10.38 35.65 -3.04
C PHE A 34 -9.50 36.76 -3.60
N VAL A 35 -10.11 37.61 -4.43
CA VAL A 35 -9.45 38.76 -5.06
C VAL A 35 -9.97 40.03 -4.40
N TYR A 36 -9.06 40.92 -4.03
CA TYR A 36 -9.33 42.24 -3.46
C TYR A 36 -8.92 43.30 -4.47
N GLY A 37 -9.86 44.11 -4.95
CA GLY A 37 -9.62 45.17 -5.94
C GLY A 37 -10.37 46.46 -5.62
N TYR A 38 -10.13 47.49 -6.42
CA TYR A 38 -10.88 48.75 -6.38
C TYR A 38 -11.66 48.90 -7.69
N ASP A 39 -12.94 49.27 -7.60
CA ASP A 39 -13.79 49.54 -8.77
C ASP A 39 -13.43 50.88 -9.43
N GLU A 40 -14.06 51.22 -10.57
CA GLU A 40 -13.88 52.51 -11.27
C GLU A 40 -14.10 53.73 -10.35
N PHE A 41 -14.92 53.56 -9.30
CA PHE A 41 -15.21 54.59 -8.28
C PHE A 41 -14.25 54.59 -7.08
N LYS A 42 -13.16 53.80 -7.13
CA LYS A 42 -12.20 53.56 -6.03
C LYS A 42 -12.85 52.98 -4.77
N GLU A 43 -13.98 52.31 -4.93
CA GLU A 43 -14.63 51.57 -3.85
C GLU A 43 -14.01 50.17 -3.73
N PRO A 44 -13.74 49.67 -2.52
CA PRO A 44 -13.13 48.36 -2.34
C PRO A 44 -14.15 47.26 -2.70
N VAL A 45 -13.82 46.44 -3.69
CA VAL A 45 -14.63 45.30 -4.14
C VAL A 45 -13.87 43.99 -3.88
N VAL A 46 -14.56 43.02 -3.28
CA VAL A 46 -14.01 41.69 -3.02
C VAL A 46 -14.74 40.68 -3.89
N ARG A 47 -14.01 39.97 -4.74
CA ARG A 47 -14.53 38.88 -5.57
C ARG A 47 -14.07 37.54 -5.00
N VAL A 48 -15.02 36.69 -4.64
CA VAL A 48 -14.75 35.34 -4.09
C VAL A 48 -14.87 34.31 -5.20
N GLN A 49 -13.91 33.40 -5.31
CA GLN A 49 -14.02 32.28 -6.24
C GLN A 49 -14.96 31.22 -5.65
N GLU A 50 -16.04 30.87 -6.38
CA GLU A 50 -17.10 29.97 -5.90
C GLU A 50 -16.66 28.49 -5.81
N VAL A 51 -15.64 28.09 -6.57
CA VAL A 51 -15.21 26.69 -6.68
C VAL A 51 -13.99 26.44 -5.79
N LEU A 52 -14.16 25.60 -4.77
CA LEU A 52 -13.09 25.17 -3.87
C LEU A 52 -12.21 24.11 -4.54
N GLU A 53 -10.89 24.32 -4.55
CA GLU A 53 -9.91 23.30 -4.93
C GLU A 53 -9.41 22.60 -3.66
N CYS A 54 -10.13 21.58 -3.20
CA CYS A 54 -9.67 20.73 -2.10
C CYS A 54 -8.87 19.53 -2.63
N PRO A 55 -7.78 19.12 -1.96
CA PRO A 55 -7.16 17.83 -2.24
C PRO A 55 -8.16 16.70 -1.98
N PRO A 56 -8.10 15.59 -2.73
CA PRO A 56 -8.99 14.45 -2.52
C PRO A 56 -8.82 13.89 -1.11
N GLU A 57 -9.93 13.59 -0.46
CA GLU A 57 -9.98 12.95 0.85
C GLU A 57 -9.24 11.61 0.76
N LEU A 58 -8.14 11.46 1.50
CA LEU A 58 -7.36 10.24 1.49
C LEU A 58 -8.10 9.14 2.28
N ASP A 59 -8.51 8.06 1.60
CA ASP A 59 -9.15 6.89 2.22
C ASP A 59 -8.17 6.05 3.06
N LEU A 60 -7.84 6.53 4.27
CA LEU A 60 -6.91 5.86 5.19
C LEU A 60 -7.33 4.41 5.50
N LEU A 61 -8.62 4.17 5.66
CA LEU A 61 -9.17 2.83 5.90
C LEU A 61 -8.87 1.86 4.74
N GLY A 62 -8.98 2.34 3.49
CA GLY A 62 -8.70 1.54 2.31
C GLY A 62 -7.23 1.12 2.24
N ILE A 63 -6.31 2.03 2.54
CA ILE A 63 -4.88 1.76 2.57
C ILE A 63 -4.56 0.72 3.65
N ILE A 64 -5.10 0.89 4.86
CA ILE A 64 -4.86 -0.04 5.98
C ILE A 64 -5.35 -1.45 5.64
N LEU A 65 -6.57 -1.58 5.10
CA LEU A 65 -7.13 -2.87 4.70
C LEU A 65 -6.31 -3.51 3.57
N GLY A 66 -5.86 -2.70 2.59
CA GLY A 66 -5.00 -3.16 1.51
C GLY A 66 -3.68 -3.74 2.00
N VAL A 67 -3.00 -3.05 2.92
CA VAL A 67 -1.72 -3.50 3.48
C VAL A 67 -1.89 -4.79 4.29
N ILE A 68 -2.91 -4.87 5.16
CA ILE A 68 -3.19 -6.08 5.94
C ILE A 68 -3.49 -7.25 5.00
N GLY A 69 -4.35 -7.03 4.00
CA GLY A 69 -4.71 -8.05 3.01
C GLY A 69 -3.48 -8.57 2.26
N ALA A 70 -2.57 -7.68 1.85
CA ALA A 70 -1.34 -8.06 1.15
C ALA A 70 -0.41 -8.91 2.03
N ILE A 71 -0.18 -8.51 3.28
CA ILE A 71 0.67 -9.26 4.22
C ILE A 71 0.11 -10.66 4.48
N VAL A 72 -1.20 -10.76 4.71
CA VAL A 72 -1.87 -12.05 4.94
C VAL A 72 -1.79 -12.92 3.69
N ALA A 73 -2.03 -12.37 2.50
CA ALA A 73 -1.94 -13.12 1.25
C ALA A 73 -0.53 -13.66 0.98
N VAL A 74 0.51 -12.84 1.21
CA VAL A 74 1.92 -13.26 1.08
C VAL A 74 2.26 -14.35 2.11
N GLY A 75 1.85 -14.16 3.37
CA GLY A 75 2.05 -15.16 4.43
C GLY A 75 1.39 -16.50 4.10
N LEU A 76 0.15 -16.48 3.62
CA LEU A 76 -0.56 -17.68 3.19
C LEU A 76 0.11 -18.36 1.99
N ALA A 77 0.59 -17.61 1.00
CA ALA A 77 1.29 -18.17 -0.16
C ALA A 77 2.59 -18.88 0.25
N LEU A 78 3.40 -18.26 1.11
CA LEU A 78 4.64 -18.84 1.63
C LEU A 78 4.37 -20.07 2.50
N LEU A 79 3.38 -19.99 3.40
CA LEU A 79 2.97 -21.13 4.22
C LEU A 79 2.45 -22.29 3.36
N PHE A 80 1.68 -22.01 2.32
CA PHE A 80 1.17 -23.03 1.41
C PHE A 80 2.31 -23.72 0.67
N MET A 81 3.23 -22.96 0.07
CA MET A 81 4.41 -23.52 -0.60
C MET A 81 5.27 -24.34 0.38
N TRP A 82 5.56 -23.81 1.57
CA TRP A 82 6.33 -24.51 2.60
C TRP A 82 5.64 -25.81 3.05
N LYS A 83 4.32 -25.77 3.30
CA LYS A 83 3.52 -26.93 3.70
C LYS A 83 3.55 -28.01 2.62
N VAL A 84 3.42 -27.64 1.35
CA VAL A 84 3.46 -28.59 0.23
C VAL A 84 4.84 -29.24 0.12
N LEU A 85 5.91 -28.43 0.14
CA LEU A 85 7.29 -28.92 0.07
C LEU A 85 7.62 -29.87 1.23
N THR A 86 7.26 -29.49 2.45
CA THR A 86 7.48 -30.34 3.64
C THR A 86 6.66 -31.62 3.57
N THR A 87 5.40 -31.57 3.15
CA THR A 87 4.54 -32.76 3.01
C THR A 87 5.11 -33.76 1.98
N ILE A 88 5.69 -33.29 0.88
CA ILE A 88 6.33 -34.15 -0.12
C ILE A 88 7.61 -34.78 0.44
N HIS A 89 8.42 -34.02 1.17
CA HIS A 89 9.64 -34.53 1.78
C HIS A 89 9.33 -35.65 2.77
N ASP A 90 8.36 -35.41 3.65
CA ASP A 90 7.88 -36.38 4.63
C ASP A 90 7.41 -37.67 3.94
N ARG A 91 6.59 -37.56 2.89
CA ARG A 91 6.11 -38.72 2.11
C ARG A 91 7.22 -39.48 1.39
N ARG A 92 8.25 -38.79 0.88
CA ARG A 92 9.38 -39.44 0.19
C ARG A 92 10.22 -40.27 1.16
N GLU A 93 10.48 -39.75 2.36
CA GLU A 93 11.23 -40.49 3.37
C GLU A 93 10.44 -41.68 3.89
N TYR A 94 9.15 -41.53 4.17
CA TYR A 94 8.28 -42.65 4.57
C TYR A 94 8.30 -43.81 3.57
N ALA A 95 8.18 -43.52 2.27
CA ALA A 95 8.20 -44.55 1.23
C ALA A 95 9.57 -45.26 1.11
N ARG A 96 10.66 -44.60 1.52
CA ARG A 96 12.00 -45.20 1.56
C ARG A 96 12.17 -46.09 2.79
N PHE A 97 11.72 -45.62 3.96
CA PHE A 97 11.75 -46.40 5.21
C PHE A 97 10.91 -47.67 5.11
N GLU A 98 9.75 -47.66 4.46
CA GLU A 98 8.94 -48.87 4.28
C GLU A 98 9.65 -49.92 3.42
N LYS A 99 10.32 -49.52 2.33
CA LYS A 99 11.09 -50.45 1.49
C LYS A 99 12.24 -51.10 2.27
N GLU A 100 12.93 -50.33 3.10
CA GLU A 100 14.02 -50.84 3.94
C GLU A 100 13.50 -51.77 5.07
N ARG A 101 12.37 -51.43 5.72
CA ARG A 101 11.72 -52.31 6.71
C ARG A 101 11.17 -53.60 6.12
N MET A 102 10.69 -53.57 4.87
CA MET A 102 10.21 -54.76 4.18
C MET A 102 11.36 -55.71 3.86
N MET A 103 12.49 -55.22 3.36
CA MET A 103 13.67 -56.08 3.10
C MET A 103 14.27 -56.66 4.38
N ALA A 104 14.30 -55.91 5.49
CA ALA A 104 14.81 -56.38 6.78
C ALA A 104 13.97 -57.51 7.43
N LYS A 105 12.70 -57.69 7.04
CA LYS A 105 11.84 -58.76 7.59
C LYS A 105 12.00 -60.12 6.91
N TRP A 106 12.60 -60.20 5.72
CA TRP A 106 12.65 -61.46 4.95
C TRP A 106 14.00 -62.18 5.00
N ASP A 107 15.10 -61.53 5.39
CA ASP A 107 16.42 -62.21 5.46
C ASP A 107 16.61 -63.14 6.69
N THR A 108 15.73 -63.05 7.70
CA THR A 108 15.79 -63.92 8.88
C THR A 108 15.01 -65.23 8.71
N VAL A 109 14.12 -65.33 7.72
CA VAL A 109 13.33 -66.56 7.50
C VAL A 109 14.08 -67.56 6.62
N SER A 110 14.86 -67.06 5.65
CA SER A 110 15.67 -67.86 4.72
C SER A 110 16.86 -68.55 5.39
N THR A 111 17.41 -67.95 6.44
CA THR A 111 18.60 -68.45 7.15
C THR A 111 18.25 -69.38 8.31
N VAL A 112 17.09 -69.22 8.96
CA VAL A 112 16.61 -70.14 10.00
C VAL A 112 16.04 -71.43 9.42
N SER A 113 15.46 -71.41 8.20
CA SER A 113 15.00 -72.64 7.53
C SER A 113 16.15 -73.54 7.07
N ALA A 114 17.35 -73.01 6.82
CA ALA A 114 18.51 -73.80 6.42
C ALA A 114 19.22 -74.47 7.61
N SER A 115 19.09 -73.92 8.82
CA SER A 115 19.75 -74.46 10.03
C SER A 115 18.91 -75.48 10.82
N CYS A 116 17.63 -75.66 10.48
CA CYS A 116 16.74 -76.65 11.12
C CYS A 116 16.63 -77.97 10.34
N MET A 117 17.51 -78.18 9.35
CA MET A 117 17.59 -79.39 8.50
C MET A 117 19.00 -80.02 8.48
N LEU A 118 19.83 -79.68 9.47
CA LEU A 118 21.10 -80.32 9.84
C LEU A 118 21.05 -80.68 11.32
#